data_AF-A0A7W0Q232-F1
#
_entry.id   AF-A0A7W0Q232-F1
#
_cell.length_a   1.000
_cell.length_b   1.000
_cell.length_c   1.000
_cell.angle_alpha   90.00
_cell.angle_beta   90.00
_cell.angle_gamma   90.00
#
_symmetry.space_group_name_H-M   'P 1'
#
loop_
_entity.id
_entity.type
_entity.pdbx_description
1 polymer ?
#
loop_
_entity_poly.entity_id
_entity_poly.type
_entity_poly.pdbx_seq_one_letter_code
_entity_poly.pdbx_strand_id
1 'polypeptide(L)'
;MLRPSLLSFFPAILAVAFAAACGDNSATSVDAGVDADVPPDGGEMIEEVTCATLPPVASGTCEVTAGSDSKLVKGIVLTPTKVFRGGQVAVNPAGQITCVGCECATGGETVISCPDGVVSPGLINTHDHITFTQNDPYTDSGIRYEHRHQWRIGQDGKPK
;
A
#
# COMPACT_ATOMS: atom_id res chain seq x y z
N MET A 1 53.54 -27.64 24.18
CA MET A 1 53.62 -26.44 25.04
C MET A 1 52.22 -26.11 25.52
N LEU A 2 51.96 -26.34 26.81
CA LEU A 2 50.70 -26.07 27.51
C LEU A 2 50.79 -24.67 28.15
N ARG A 3 49.79 -23.81 27.95
CA ARG A 3 49.03 -23.23 29.07
C ARG A 3 47.74 -22.50 28.61
N PRO A 4 46.66 -22.55 29.42
CA PRO A 4 45.30 -22.11 29.09
C PRO A 4 44.91 -20.80 29.83
N SER A 5 43.61 -20.52 29.92
CA SER A 5 42.91 -19.59 30.85
C SER A 5 42.54 -18.22 30.21
N LEU A 6 41.33 -17.65 30.35
CA LEU A 6 40.23 -17.83 31.31
C LEU A 6 38.86 -17.74 30.62
N LEU A 7 37.92 -18.60 31.03
CA LEU A 7 36.49 -18.34 30.93
C LEU A 7 36.09 -17.29 31.99
N SER A 8 35.17 -16.38 31.63
CA SER A 8 34.34 -15.66 32.60
C SER A 8 32.88 -15.80 32.21
N PHE A 9 32.17 -16.63 32.96
CA PHE A 9 30.72 -16.73 33.02
C PHE A 9 30.20 -15.57 33.87
N PHE A 10 29.29 -14.76 33.33
CA PHE A 10 28.42 -13.88 34.11
C PHE A 10 26.97 -14.21 33.75
N PRO A 11 26.17 -14.79 34.66
CA PRO A 11 24.73 -14.84 34.50
C PRO A 11 24.12 -13.61 35.18
N ALA A 12 23.37 -12.79 34.42
CA ALA A 12 22.56 -11.71 34.99
C ALA A 12 21.12 -11.79 34.44
N ILE A 13 20.32 -12.54 35.20
CA ILE A 13 18.95 -12.26 35.65
C ILE A 13 18.04 -11.44 34.70
N LEU A 14 17.00 -12.15 34.25
CA LEU A 14 15.76 -11.69 33.65
C LEU A 14 15.02 -10.64 34.52
N ALA A 15 14.64 -9.52 33.92
CA ALA A 15 13.57 -8.66 34.44
C ALA A 15 12.68 -8.20 33.27
N VAL A 16 11.49 -8.79 33.20
CA VAL A 16 10.39 -8.35 32.33
C VAL A 16 9.65 -7.24 33.06
N ALA A 17 9.55 -6.06 32.45
CA ALA A 17 8.66 -4.99 32.90
C ALA A 17 7.62 -4.71 31.80
N PHE A 18 6.44 -5.29 31.94
CA PHE A 18 5.24 -4.84 31.24
C PHE A 18 4.73 -3.58 31.95
N ALA A 19 4.89 -2.41 31.34
CA ALA A 19 4.17 -1.21 31.73
C ALA A 19 2.92 -1.09 30.86
N ALA A 20 1.81 -1.68 31.32
CA ALA A 20 0.48 -1.31 30.84
C ALA A 20 0.08 -0.01 31.55
N ALA A 21 0.18 1.12 30.85
CA ALA A 21 -0.40 2.39 31.31
C ALA A 21 -1.69 2.61 30.52
N CYS A 22 -2.84 2.31 31.12
CA CYS A 22 -4.11 2.88 30.71
C CYS A 22 -4.33 4.09 31.62
N GLY A 23 -4.23 5.30 31.05
CA GLY A 23 -4.50 6.54 31.77
C GLY A 23 -5.99 6.76 31.93
N ASP A 24 -6.40 7.11 33.15
CA ASP A 24 -7.79 7.40 33.52
C ASP A 24 -8.29 8.67 32.81
N ASN A 25 -9.42 8.55 32.12
CA ASN A 25 -10.15 9.63 31.50
C ASN A 25 -10.92 10.45 32.55
N SER A 26 -10.31 11.55 32.99
CA SER A 26 -11.05 12.63 33.64
C SER A 26 -10.71 14.00 33.04
N ALA A 27 -11.79 14.74 32.80
CA ALA A 27 -11.89 16.16 32.42
C ALA A 27 -11.98 16.49 30.91
N THR A 28 -13.21 16.80 30.49
CA THR A 28 -13.56 17.92 29.59
C THR A 28 -12.72 18.07 28.32
N SER A 29 -12.93 17.21 27.31
CA SER A 29 -12.42 17.45 25.96
C SER A 29 -13.33 18.44 25.23
N VAL A 30 -12.84 19.65 25.00
CA VAL A 30 -13.35 20.56 23.98
C VAL A 30 -12.78 20.11 22.63
N ASP A 31 -13.66 19.73 21.69
CA ASP A 31 -13.35 19.00 20.43
C ASP A 31 -12.67 19.81 19.30
N ALA A 32 -11.91 20.87 19.63
CA ALA A 32 -11.08 21.53 18.62
C ALA A 32 -9.97 22.35 19.28
N GLY A 33 -8.96 21.67 19.81
CA GLY A 33 -7.66 22.30 20.01
C GLY A 33 -7.02 22.50 18.65
N VAL A 34 -6.74 23.74 18.26
CA VAL A 34 -5.82 24.01 17.16
C VAL A 34 -4.46 23.44 17.55
N ASP A 35 -4.02 22.41 16.83
CA ASP A 35 -2.69 21.82 16.97
C ASP A 35 -1.61 22.78 16.43
N ALA A 36 -1.46 23.93 17.08
CA ALA A 36 -0.38 24.86 16.84
C ALA A 36 0.85 24.38 17.63
N ASP A 37 1.33 23.17 17.36
CA ASP A 37 2.66 22.65 17.76
C ASP A 37 2.96 21.23 17.20
N VAL A 38 2.22 20.73 16.21
CA VAL A 38 2.67 19.53 15.46
C VAL A 38 3.80 19.96 14.53
N PRO A 39 5.03 19.44 14.69
CA PRO A 39 6.09 19.67 13.72
C PRO A 39 5.57 19.25 12.35
N PRO A 40 5.88 19.96 11.24
CA PRO A 40 5.49 19.49 9.93
C PRO A 40 5.94 18.04 9.81
N ASP A 41 5.00 17.13 9.55
CA ASP A 41 5.31 15.72 9.33
C ASP A 41 6.49 15.70 8.36
N GLY A 42 7.64 15.25 8.85
CA GLY A 42 8.90 15.27 8.13
C GLY A 42 8.89 14.23 7.02
N GLY A 43 7.95 14.40 6.08
CA GLY A 43 7.82 13.57 4.91
C GLY A 43 9.15 13.56 4.20
N GLU A 44 9.73 12.37 4.10
CA GLU A 44 10.94 12.15 3.33
C GLU A 44 10.69 12.69 1.91
N MET A 45 11.52 13.63 1.46
CA MET A 45 11.39 14.22 0.14
C MET A 45 11.56 13.11 -0.89
N ILE A 46 10.49 12.76 -1.60
CA ILE A 46 10.52 11.74 -2.64
C ILE A 46 11.35 12.26 -3.81
N GLU A 47 12.38 11.51 -4.19
CA GLU A 47 13.26 11.85 -5.32
C GLU A 47 12.56 11.52 -6.64
N GLU A 48 12.50 12.49 -7.55
CA GLU A 48 12.00 12.27 -8.90
C GLU A 48 13.17 12.13 -9.89
N VAL A 49 13.18 11.04 -10.65
CA VAL A 49 14.20 10.69 -11.64
C VAL A 49 13.56 10.63 -13.03
N THR A 50 14.08 11.39 -13.97
CA THR A 50 13.65 11.31 -15.38
C THR A 50 14.53 10.31 -16.12
N CYS A 51 13.96 9.16 -16.48
CA CYS A 51 14.65 8.10 -17.22
C CYS A 51 14.56 8.33 -18.73
N ALA A 52 13.34 8.56 -19.24
CA ALA A 52 13.09 8.75 -20.66
C ALA A 52 11.79 9.52 -20.91
N THR A 53 11.70 10.16 -22.07
CA THR A 53 10.41 10.58 -22.63
C THR A 53 9.89 9.45 -23.52
N LEU A 54 8.76 8.86 -23.14
CA LEU A 54 8.14 7.78 -23.92
C LEU A 54 7.31 8.37 -25.07
N PRO A 55 7.36 7.77 -26.28
CA PRO A 55 6.53 8.23 -27.40
C PRO A 55 5.03 8.12 -27.06
N PRO A 56 4.20 9.08 -27.47
CA PRO A 56 2.75 9.01 -27.24
C PRO A 56 2.15 7.80 -27.97
N VAL A 57 1.11 7.20 -27.37
CA VAL A 57 0.38 6.08 -27.96
C VAL A 57 -0.77 6.58 -28.84
N ALA A 58 -1.10 5.82 -29.90
CA ALA A 58 -2.14 6.22 -30.86
C ALA A 58 -3.55 6.24 -30.26
N SER A 59 -3.82 5.38 -29.28
CA SER A 59 -5.10 5.33 -28.55
C SER A 59 -4.95 4.62 -27.21
N GLY A 60 -5.76 5.02 -26.22
CA GLY A 60 -5.75 4.43 -24.88
C GLY A 60 -4.56 4.89 -24.03
N THR A 61 -4.29 4.17 -22.94
CA THR A 61 -3.22 4.51 -21.98
C THR A 61 -1.89 3.86 -22.32
N CYS A 62 -1.93 2.66 -22.92
CA CYS A 62 -0.75 1.84 -23.14
C CYS A 62 -0.80 1.16 -24.51
N GLU A 63 0.37 0.96 -25.10
CA GLU A 63 0.58 0.14 -26.29
C GLU A 63 1.42 -1.08 -25.95
N VAL A 64 1.09 -2.22 -26.55
CA VAL A 64 1.79 -3.49 -26.32
C VAL A 64 2.50 -3.92 -27.60
N THR A 65 3.81 -4.14 -27.50
CA THR A 65 4.62 -4.77 -28.53
C THR A 65 4.96 -6.18 -28.09
N ALA A 66 4.50 -7.18 -28.85
CA ALA A 66 4.73 -8.58 -28.52
C ALA A 66 6.22 -8.95 -28.60
N GLY A 67 6.65 -9.78 -27.65
CA GLY A 67 7.99 -10.37 -27.59
C GLY A 67 7.90 -11.75 -26.92
N SER A 68 8.84 -12.04 -26.03
CA SER A 68 8.84 -13.27 -25.21
C SER A 68 7.84 -13.21 -24.05
N ASP A 69 7.82 -14.28 -23.25
CA ASP A 69 6.99 -14.39 -22.04
C ASP A 69 7.39 -13.40 -20.94
N SER A 70 8.64 -12.91 -20.96
CA SER A 70 9.06 -11.79 -20.12
C SER A 70 8.29 -10.51 -20.48
N LYS A 71 8.12 -9.62 -19.51
CA LYS A 71 7.42 -8.34 -19.68
C LYS A 71 8.33 -7.19 -19.28
N LEU A 72 8.30 -6.12 -20.07
CA LEU A 72 8.90 -4.84 -19.72
C LEU A 72 7.80 -3.77 -19.72
N VAL A 73 7.36 -3.36 -18.55
CA VAL A 73 6.37 -2.29 -18.38
C VAL A 73 7.09 -0.96 -18.28
N LYS A 74 6.70 0.04 -19.08
CA LYS A 74 7.31 1.38 -19.11
C LYS A 74 6.25 2.43 -18.78
N GLY A 75 6.58 3.41 -17.94
CA GLY A 75 5.68 4.50 -17.56
C GLY A 75 6.22 5.37 -16.44
N ILE A 76 5.34 5.98 -15.65
CA ILE A 76 5.71 6.69 -14.41
C ILE A 76 5.70 5.67 -13.28
N VAL A 77 6.87 5.19 -12.86
CA VAL A 77 6.98 4.12 -11.87
C VAL A 77 7.09 4.70 -10.47
N LEU A 78 6.16 4.33 -9.59
CA LEU A 78 6.17 4.71 -8.18
C LEU A 78 6.87 3.62 -7.36
N THR A 79 7.87 4.03 -6.58
CA THR A 79 8.54 3.20 -5.59
C THR A 79 8.42 3.85 -4.21
N PRO A 80 8.79 3.16 -3.12
CA PRO A 80 8.65 3.74 -1.78
C PRO A 80 9.39 5.06 -1.57
N THR A 81 10.50 5.28 -2.28
CA THR A 81 11.38 6.44 -2.06
C THR A 81 11.63 7.28 -3.31
N LYS A 82 11.25 6.78 -4.50
CA LYS A 82 11.50 7.44 -5.79
C LYS A 82 10.33 7.36 -6.76
N VAL A 83 10.26 8.35 -7.64
CA VAL A 83 9.40 8.34 -8.83
C VAL A 83 10.29 8.30 -10.08
N PHE A 84 10.12 7.31 -10.94
CA PHE A 84 10.84 7.22 -12.22
C PHE A 84 9.93 7.61 -13.39
N ARG A 85 10.11 8.80 -13.99
CA ARG A 85 9.40 9.20 -15.21
C ARG A 85 9.99 8.50 -16.43
N GLY A 86 9.15 7.79 -17.19
CA GLY A 86 9.61 6.89 -18.25
C GLY A 86 10.44 5.72 -17.73
N GLY A 87 10.27 5.38 -16.45
CA GLY A 87 10.90 4.25 -15.80
C GLY A 87 10.34 2.91 -16.28
N GLN A 88 10.94 1.84 -15.80
CA GLN A 88 10.73 0.47 -16.27
C GLN A 88 10.55 -0.49 -15.10
N VAL A 89 9.70 -1.50 -15.30
CA VAL A 89 9.55 -2.67 -14.44
C VAL A 89 9.68 -3.91 -15.31
N ALA A 90 10.71 -4.73 -15.06
CA ALA A 90 10.89 -6.01 -15.73
C ALA A 90 10.26 -7.13 -14.89
N VAL A 91 9.50 -8.00 -15.55
CA VAL A 91 8.86 -9.16 -14.95
C VAL A 91 9.23 -10.41 -15.75
N ASN A 92 9.72 -11.44 -15.07
CA ASN A 92 10.11 -12.69 -15.71
C ASN A 92 8.90 -13.59 -16.06
N PRO A 93 9.07 -14.69 -16.80
CA PRO A 93 7.97 -15.59 -17.15
C PRO A 93 7.27 -16.25 -15.94
N ALA A 94 7.93 -16.30 -14.77
CA ALA A 94 7.35 -16.79 -13.52
C ALA A 94 6.50 -15.72 -12.79
N GLY A 95 6.36 -14.51 -13.36
CA GLY A 95 5.59 -13.42 -12.78
C GLY A 95 6.31 -12.63 -11.69
N GLN A 96 7.64 -12.77 -11.56
CA GLN A 96 8.42 -12.06 -10.55
C GLN A 96 9.04 -10.79 -11.11
N ILE A 97 9.02 -9.71 -10.33
CA ILE A 97 9.74 -8.47 -10.65
C ILE A 97 11.25 -8.71 -10.51
N THR A 98 11.99 -8.50 -11.59
CA THR A 98 13.45 -8.72 -11.63
C THR A 98 14.25 -7.42 -11.65
N CYS A 99 13.65 -6.32 -12.06
CA CYS A 99 14.28 -5.01 -12.09
C CYS A 99 13.22 -3.89 -12.03
N VAL A 100 13.56 -2.79 -11.34
CA VAL A 100 12.79 -1.54 -11.32
C VAL A 100 13.77 -0.37 -11.43
N GLY A 101 13.55 0.54 -12.38
CA GLY A 101 14.43 1.71 -12.57
C GLY A 101 14.44 2.21 -14.01
N CYS A 102 15.50 2.92 -14.42
CA CYS A 102 15.59 3.48 -15.76
C CYS A 102 16.00 2.46 -16.84
N GLU A 103 16.81 1.45 -16.50
CA GLU A 103 17.49 0.57 -17.45
C GLU A 103 17.27 -0.90 -17.08
N CYS A 104 16.06 -1.41 -17.30
CA CYS A 104 15.68 -2.79 -16.99
C CYS A 104 15.52 -3.67 -18.24
N ALA A 105 15.59 -3.10 -19.43
CA ALA A 105 15.48 -3.83 -20.69
C ALA A 105 16.69 -4.76 -20.89
N THR A 106 16.40 -6.02 -21.20
CA THR A 106 17.38 -7.04 -21.59
C THR A 106 17.24 -7.46 -23.06
N GLY A 107 16.12 -7.09 -23.69
CA GLY A 107 15.85 -7.33 -25.10
C GLY A 107 14.94 -8.54 -25.32
N GLY A 108 14.00 -8.39 -26.25
CA GLY A 108 13.09 -9.47 -26.64
C GLY A 108 11.95 -9.72 -25.66
N GLU A 109 11.74 -8.90 -24.63
CA GLU A 109 10.54 -8.92 -23.80
C GLU A 109 9.30 -8.46 -24.57
N THR A 110 8.13 -8.88 -24.12
CA THR A 110 6.89 -8.16 -24.49
C THR A 110 6.89 -6.81 -23.78
N VAL A 111 6.87 -5.73 -24.56
CA VAL A 111 6.93 -4.36 -24.04
C VAL A 111 5.52 -3.80 -23.89
N ILE A 112 5.23 -3.23 -22.72
CA ILE A 112 3.98 -2.53 -22.41
C ILE A 112 4.36 -1.08 -22.11
N SER A 113 4.15 -0.17 -23.08
CA SER A 113 4.55 1.23 -22.97
C SER A 113 3.35 2.11 -22.65
N CYS A 114 3.37 2.76 -21.49
CA CYS A 114 2.31 3.64 -20.98
C CYS A 114 2.87 5.05 -20.71
N PRO A 115 2.95 5.94 -21.72
CA PRO A 115 3.68 7.21 -21.61
C PRO A 115 3.25 8.10 -20.44
N ASP A 116 1.94 8.22 -20.24
CA ASP A 116 1.32 8.99 -19.16
C ASP A 116 0.76 8.10 -18.05
N GLY A 117 0.96 6.78 -18.15
CA GLY A 117 0.44 5.80 -17.20
C GLY A 117 1.30 5.72 -15.95
N VAL A 118 0.64 5.64 -14.79
CA VAL A 118 1.29 5.40 -13.50
C VAL A 118 1.36 3.91 -13.22
N VAL A 119 2.56 3.41 -12.89
CA VAL A 119 2.82 2.04 -12.48
C VAL A 119 3.14 2.05 -11.00
N SER A 120 2.22 1.54 -10.17
CA SER A 120 2.38 1.42 -8.72
C SER A 120 2.37 -0.04 -8.30
N PRO A 121 2.81 -0.36 -7.06
CA PRO A 121 2.37 -1.57 -6.40
C PRO A 121 0.84 -1.67 -6.44
N GLY A 122 0.33 -2.89 -6.58
CA GLY A 122 -1.10 -3.15 -6.42
C GLY A 122 -1.53 -2.76 -5.02
N LEU A 123 -2.71 -2.15 -4.90
CA LEU A 123 -3.28 -1.84 -3.59
C LEU A 123 -3.59 -3.13 -2.83
N ILE A 124 -3.31 -3.12 -1.53
CA ILE A 124 -3.68 -4.22 -0.63
C ILE A 124 -5.01 -3.87 -0.01
N ASN A 125 -6.03 -4.68 -0.28
CA ASN A 125 -7.28 -4.61 0.46
C ASN A 125 -7.16 -5.45 1.74
N THR A 126 -6.96 -4.78 2.89
CA THR A 126 -6.79 -5.46 4.18
C THR A 126 -8.10 -5.88 4.83
N HIS A 127 -9.24 -5.37 4.34
CA HIS A 127 -10.56 -5.68 4.88
C HIS A 127 -11.59 -5.67 3.77
N ASP A 128 -12.16 -6.84 3.48
CA ASP A 128 -13.24 -6.98 2.51
C ASP A 128 -14.38 -7.82 3.07
N HIS A 129 -15.57 -7.61 2.50
CA HIS A 129 -16.71 -8.50 2.67
C HIS A 129 -17.19 -8.97 1.31
N ILE A 130 -16.45 -9.91 0.71
CA ILE A 130 -16.67 -10.44 -0.65
C ILE A 130 -18.12 -10.90 -0.90
N THR A 131 -18.78 -11.43 0.14
CA THR A 131 -20.19 -11.88 0.06
C THR A 131 -21.18 -10.74 -0.28
N PHE A 132 -20.79 -9.48 -0.09
CA PHE A 132 -21.66 -8.32 -0.28
C PHE A 132 -21.21 -7.38 -1.41
N THR A 133 -20.17 -7.72 -2.19
CA THR A 133 -19.50 -6.80 -3.14
C THR A 133 -20.30 -6.49 -4.41
N GLN A 134 -21.45 -7.12 -4.61
CA GLN A 134 -22.32 -6.90 -5.80
C GLN A 134 -23.81 -6.87 -5.44
N ASN A 135 -24.14 -6.55 -4.19
CA ASN A 135 -25.53 -6.35 -3.84
C ASN A 135 -25.97 -4.98 -4.39
N ASP A 136 -27.05 -4.98 -5.15
CA ASP A 136 -27.73 -3.72 -5.46
C ASP A 136 -28.04 -2.99 -4.15
N PRO A 137 -27.98 -1.65 -4.13
CA PRO A 137 -28.53 -0.89 -3.03
C PRO A 137 -29.97 -1.35 -2.77
N TYR A 138 -30.30 -1.57 -1.50
CA TYR A 138 -31.68 -1.87 -1.13
C TYR A 138 -32.60 -0.77 -1.63
N THR A 139 -33.79 -1.14 -2.12
CA THR A 139 -34.82 -0.19 -2.49
C THR A 139 -35.11 0.75 -1.33
N ASP A 140 -34.99 2.06 -1.57
CA ASP A 140 -35.35 3.05 -0.56
C ASP A 140 -36.87 3.01 -0.33
N SER A 141 -37.25 2.59 0.87
CA SER A 141 -38.65 2.54 1.32
C SER A 141 -39.10 3.83 2.00
N GLY A 142 -38.21 4.81 2.18
CA GLY A 142 -38.44 6.02 2.98
C GLY A 142 -38.49 5.77 4.49
N ILE A 143 -38.31 4.51 4.94
CA ILE A 143 -38.36 4.13 6.34
C ILE A 143 -37.02 4.42 7.00
N ARG A 144 -37.05 5.20 8.08
CA ARG A 144 -35.91 5.39 8.97
C ARG A 144 -35.90 4.38 10.11
N TYR A 145 -34.69 3.97 10.47
CA TYR A 145 -34.39 3.04 11.54
C TYR A 145 -33.56 3.78 12.60
N GLU A 146 -33.99 3.70 13.86
CA GLU A 146 -33.29 4.32 14.99
C GLU A 146 -32.26 3.35 15.61
N HIS A 147 -32.40 2.04 15.34
CA HIS A 147 -31.52 1.01 15.86
C HIS A 147 -31.21 -0.07 14.81
N ARG A 148 -29.98 -0.61 14.82
CA ARG A 148 -29.50 -1.54 13.77
C ARG A 148 -30.30 -2.85 13.68
N HIS A 149 -30.93 -3.29 14.77
CA HIS A 149 -31.72 -4.53 14.75
C HIS A 149 -33.09 -4.34 14.11
N GLN A 150 -33.56 -3.10 13.99
CA GLN A 150 -34.80 -2.82 13.28
C GLN A 150 -34.67 -3.19 11.79
N TRP A 151 -33.53 -2.92 11.15
CA TRP A 151 -33.28 -3.35 9.75
C TRP A 151 -32.75 -4.79 9.66
N ARG A 152 -31.82 -5.19 10.54
CA ARG A 152 -31.15 -6.50 10.42
C ARG A 152 -32.07 -7.69 10.72
N ILE A 153 -32.99 -7.52 11.68
CA ILE A 153 -33.86 -8.60 12.19
C ILE A 153 -35.33 -8.20 12.33
N GLY A 154 -35.74 -7.01 11.87
CA GLY A 154 -37.13 -6.56 11.95
C GLY A 154 -37.62 -6.19 13.36
N GLN A 155 -36.73 -5.70 14.24
CA GLN A 155 -37.11 -5.24 15.58
C GLN A 155 -38.15 -4.10 15.51
N ASP A 156 -38.98 -3.97 16.55
CA ASP A 156 -40.00 -2.93 16.70
C ASP A 156 -41.03 -2.89 15.55
N GLY A 157 -41.26 -4.04 14.92
CA GLY A 157 -42.23 -4.19 13.82
C GLY A 157 -41.77 -3.59 12.49
N LYS A 158 -40.49 -3.26 12.36
CA LYS A 158 -39.91 -2.71 11.13
C LYS A 158 -39.65 -3.81 10.09
N PRO A 159 -39.72 -3.50 8.78
CA PRO A 159 -39.41 -4.47 7.73
C PRO A 159 -37.91 -4.83 7.71
N LYS A 160 -37.60 -6.04 7.22
CA LYS A 160 -36.25 -6.57 7.01
C LYS A 160 -35.91 -6.55 5.52
#